data_AF-A0A540MD48-F1
#
_entry.id   AF-A0A540MD48-F1
#
_cell.length_a   1.000
_cell.length_b   1.000
_cell.length_c   1.000
_cell.angle_alpha   90.00
_cell.angle_beta   90.00
_cell.angle_gamma   90.00
#
_symmetry.space_group_name_H-M   'P 1'
#
loop_
_entity.id
_entity.type
_entity.pdbx_description
1 polymer ?
#
loop_
_entity_poly.entity_id
_entity_poly.type
_entity_poly.pdbx_seq_one_letter_code
_entity_poly.pdbx_strand_id
1 'polypeptide(L)'
;MPILSVVVPEITTDSFDWSCSDEAPARHSLIFRGLVPVLSAGSSRASNAETTEEALDFALQHAKTKGLCKNGDAVVALHRDGTASVIKILTVK
;
A
#
# COMPACT_ATOMS: atom_id res chain seq x y z
N MET A 1 2.89 18.11 1.76
CA MET A 1 3.57 16.80 1.79
C MET A 1 2.50 15.74 1.54
N PRO A 2 2.49 15.08 0.36
CA PRO A 2 1.49 14.07 0.04
C PRO A 2 1.73 12.80 0.85
N ILE A 3 0.65 12.17 1.34
CA ILE A 3 0.69 10.88 2.03
C ILE A 3 0.12 9.85 1.08
N LEU A 4 0.91 8.85 0.71
CA LEU A 4 0.42 7.75 -0.10
C LEU A 4 -0.23 6.70 0.82
N SER A 5 -1.51 6.40 0.60
CA SER A 5 -2.23 5.36 1.33
C SER A 5 -2.47 4.18 0.41
N VAL A 6 -1.71 3.10 0.61
CA VAL A 6 -1.83 1.89 -0.19
C VAL A 6 -2.79 0.94 0.48
N VAL A 7 -3.82 0.53 -0.25
CA VAL A 7 -4.79 -0.48 0.15
C VAL A 7 -4.52 -1.74 -0.64
N VAL A 8 -4.34 -2.85 0.05
CA VAL A 8 -4.11 -4.16 -0.54
C VAL A 8 -5.37 -4.99 -0.31
N PRO A 9 -6.20 -5.22 -1.34
CA PRO A 9 -7.39 -6.03 -1.18
C PRO A 9 -7.02 -7.51 -1.04
N GLU A 10 -7.77 -8.22 -0.21
CA GLU A 10 -7.70 -9.68 -0.12
C GLU A 10 -8.52 -10.29 -1.27
N ILE A 11 -7.93 -11.22 -2.01
CA ILE A 11 -8.64 -11.98 -3.04
C ILE A 11 -9.07 -13.31 -2.42
N THR A 12 -10.37 -13.48 -2.20
CA THR A 12 -10.96 -14.78 -1.86
C THR A 12 -11.42 -15.48 -3.15
N THR A 13 -11.15 -16.79 -3.24
CA THR A 13 -11.57 -17.60 -4.38
C THR A 13 -12.52 -18.68 -3.88
N ASP A 14 -13.80 -18.55 -4.20
CA ASP A 14 -14.78 -19.62 -4.02
C ASP A 14 -15.03 -20.24 -5.40
N SER A 15 -14.36 -21.38 -5.65
CA SER A 15 -14.43 -22.38 -6.74
C SER A 15 -14.77 -21.99 -8.20
N PHE A 16 -15.44 -20.88 -8.51
CA PHE A 16 -15.75 -20.38 -9.85
C PHE A 16 -15.79 -18.84 -10.01
N ASP A 17 -15.81 -18.04 -8.92
CA ASP A 17 -15.86 -16.57 -9.00
C ASP A 17 -14.78 -15.89 -8.14
N TRP A 18 -14.11 -14.87 -8.71
CA TRP A 18 -13.22 -13.96 -7.96
C TRP A 18 -14.00 -12.72 -7.51
N SER A 19 -13.97 -12.42 -6.21
CA SER A 19 -14.56 -11.20 -5.67
C SER A 19 -13.48 -10.33 -5.00
N CYS A 20 -13.49 -9.02 -5.29
CA CYS A 20 -12.60 -8.03 -4.67
C CYS A 20 -13.37 -7.35 -3.54
N SER A 21 -13.06 -7.69 -2.29
CA SER A 21 -13.86 -7.29 -1.13
C SER A 21 -13.54 -5.87 -0.63
N ASP A 22 -12.38 -5.29 -0.95
CA ASP A 22 -11.81 -4.23 -0.09
C ASP A 22 -11.26 -2.98 -0.80
N GLU A 23 -11.99 -2.44 -1.78
CA GLU A 23 -11.64 -1.15 -2.40
C GLU A 23 -12.19 0.07 -1.65
N ALA A 24 -13.19 -0.14 -0.78
CA ALA A 24 -13.85 0.94 -0.06
C ALA A 24 -12.89 1.78 0.81
N PRO A 25 -11.88 1.21 1.50
CA PRO A 25 -10.90 2.01 2.25
C PRO A 25 -10.12 3.01 1.38
N ALA A 26 -9.79 2.64 0.14
CA ALA A 26 -9.11 3.52 -0.80
C ALA A 26 -10.02 4.68 -1.24
N ARG A 27 -11.31 4.41 -1.49
CA ARG A 27 -12.27 5.45 -1.85
C ARG A 27 -12.58 6.39 -0.69
N HIS A 28 -12.79 5.85 0.51
CA HIS A 28 -13.09 6.65 1.70
C HIS A 28 -11.92 7.57 2.07
N SER A 29 -10.69 7.18 1.77
CA SER A 29 -9.50 8.00 1.96
C SER A 29 -9.53 9.35 1.21
N LEU A 30 -10.32 9.49 0.15
CA LEU A 30 -10.45 10.73 -0.62
C LEU A 30 -11.08 11.90 0.16
N ILE A 31 -11.72 11.65 1.30
CA ILE A 31 -12.27 12.73 2.14
C ILE A 31 -11.18 13.53 2.87
N PHE A 32 -9.97 12.96 3.00
CA PHE A 32 -8.89 13.58 3.76
C PHE A 32 -7.94 14.35 2.84
N ARG A 33 -7.75 15.64 3.14
CA ARG A 33 -6.80 16.50 2.41
C ARG A 33 -5.38 15.93 2.54
N GLY A 34 -4.71 15.78 1.41
CA GLY A 34 -3.29 15.39 1.35
C GLY A 34 -3.05 13.88 1.29
N LEU A 35 -4.12 13.06 1.38
CA LEU A 35 -4.05 11.63 1.16
C LEU A 35 -4.18 11.31 -0.34
N VAL A 36 -3.30 10.47 -0.84
CA VAL A 36 -3.32 9.94 -2.20
C VAL A 36 -3.58 8.44 -2.09
N PRO A 37 -4.84 7.99 -2.17
CA PRO A 37 -5.15 6.57 -2.07
C PRO A 37 -4.72 5.83 -3.33
N VAL A 38 -4.15 4.65 -3.13
CA VAL A 38 -3.72 3.75 -4.20
C VAL A 38 -4.23 2.36 -3.87
N LEU A 39 -4.94 1.75 -4.81
CA LEU A 39 -5.32 0.35 -4.73
C LEU A 39 -4.20 -0.48 -5.39
N SER A 40 -3.59 -1.38 -4.61
CA SER A 40 -2.65 -2.37 -5.14
C SER A 40 -3.40 -3.51 -5.83
N ALA A 41 -2.71 -4.25 -6.70
CA ALA A 41 -3.21 -5.56 -7.13
C ALA A 41 -3.46 -6.43 -5.88
N GLY A 42 -4.58 -7.15 -5.87
CA GLY A 42 -4.95 -7.97 -4.73
C GLY A 42 -3.98 -9.14 -4.52
N SER A 43 -3.80 -9.53 -3.27
CA SER A 43 -2.92 -10.64 -2.90
C SER A 43 -3.73 -11.92 -2.71
N SER A 44 -3.27 -13.01 -3.30
CA SER A 44 -3.75 -14.38 -3.04
C SER A 44 -2.87 -15.14 -2.05
N ARG A 45 -1.92 -14.47 -1.39
CA ARG A 45 -0.87 -15.12 -0.60
C ARG A 45 -1.25 -15.36 0.85
N ALA A 46 -0.62 -16.38 1.44
CA ALA A 46 -0.97 -16.95 2.74
C ALA A 46 -0.47 -16.17 3.97
N SER A 47 0.37 -15.13 3.82
CA SER A 47 0.95 -14.42 4.97
C SER A 47 0.97 -12.89 4.83
N ASN A 48 0.57 -12.21 5.91
CA ASN A 48 0.46 -10.75 5.96
C ASN A 48 1.82 -10.03 5.91
N ALA A 49 2.93 -10.72 6.25
CA ALA A 49 4.26 -10.14 6.25
C ALA A 49 4.80 -9.97 4.83
N GLU A 50 4.74 -11.02 4.00
CA GLU A 50 5.17 -10.98 2.60
C GLU A 50 4.38 -9.96 1.79
N THR A 51 3.08 -9.84 2.05
CA THR A 51 2.23 -8.84 1.39
C THR A 51 2.62 -7.40 1.74
N THR A 52 3.22 -7.18 2.92
CA THR A 52 3.55 -5.82 3.38
C THR A 52 4.81 -5.27 2.72
N GLU A 53 5.84 -6.11 2.54
CA GLU A 53 7.06 -5.68 1.83
C GLU A 53 6.79 -5.39 0.35
N GLU A 54 5.99 -6.23 -0.30
CA GLU A 54 5.57 -6.03 -1.70
C GLU A 54 4.73 -4.76 -1.86
N ALA A 55 3.80 -4.51 -0.93
CA ALA A 55 3.01 -3.28 -0.93
C ALA A 55 3.90 -2.04 -0.75
N LEU A 56 4.97 -2.13 0.05
CA LEU A 56 5.91 -1.04 0.26
C LEU A 56 6.74 -0.77 -1.00
N ASP A 57 7.25 -1.81 -1.67
CA ASP A 57 7.96 -1.62 -2.95
C ASP A 57 7.03 -1.04 -4.03
N PHE A 58 5.82 -1.58 -4.16
CA PHE A 58 4.79 -1.03 -5.04
C PHE A 58 4.51 0.45 -4.75
N ALA A 59 4.36 0.82 -3.47
CA ALA A 59 4.16 2.21 -3.04
C ALA A 59 5.31 3.12 -3.51
N LEU A 60 6.56 2.68 -3.35
CA LEU A 60 7.74 3.43 -3.75
C LEU A 60 7.83 3.59 -5.26
N GLN A 61 7.55 2.54 -6.03
CA GLN A 61 7.53 2.62 -7.49
C GLN A 61 6.40 3.52 -7.99
N HIS A 62 5.22 3.44 -7.39
CA HIS A 62 4.10 4.32 -7.70
C HIS A 62 4.46 5.78 -7.41
N ALA A 63 5.02 6.07 -6.24
CA ALA A 63 5.45 7.41 -5.84
C ALA A 63 6.50 7.98 -6.81
N LYS A 64 7.50 7.19 -7.21
CA LYS A 64 8.51 7.57 -8.21
C LYS A 64 7.87 7.88 -9.57
N THR A 65 7.00 6.99 -10.05
CA THR A 65 6.29 7.16 -11.33
C THR A 65 5.41 8.42 -11.35
N LYS A 66 4.81 8.78 -10.21
CA LYS A 66 4.02 10.00 -10.05
C LYS A 66 4.84 11.25 -9.74
N GLY A 67 6.17 11.14 -9.65
CA GLY A 67 7.06 12.26 -9.33
C GLY A 67 6.91 12.79 -7.90
N LEU A 68 6.40 11.98 -6.98
CA LEU A 68 6.23 12.34 -5.57
C LEU A 68 7.53 12.20 -4.77
N CYS A 69 8.44 11.34 -5.21
CA CYS A 69 9.79 11.18 -4.68
C CYS A 69 10.75 10.78 -5.80
N LYS A 70 12.05 10.90 -5.53
CA LYS A 70 13.14 10.44 -6.39
C LYS A 70 14.20 9.69 -5.58
N ASN A 71 15.11 9.03 -6.28
CA ASN A 71 16.23 8.32 -5.66
C ASN A 71 17.05 9.26 -4.77
N GLY A 72 17.37 8.80 -3.57
CA GLY A 72 18.06 9.57 -2.54
C GLY A 72 17.15 10.35 -1.59
N ASP A 73 15.86 10.53 -1.91
CA ASP A 73 14.91 11.17 -0.98
C ASP A 73 14.65 10.28 0.25
N ALA A 74 14.35 10.91 1.38
CA ALA A 74 13.90 10.20 2.58
C ALA A 74 12.37 10.19 2.64
N VAL A 75 11.79 9.01 2.86
CA VAL A 75 10.35 8.81 3.06
C VAL A 75 10.07 8.15 4.41
N VAL A 76 8.88 8.40 4.95
CA VAL A 76 8.41 7.73 6.16
C VAL A 76 7.41 6.65 5.74
N ALA A 77 7.71 5.41 6.09
CA ALA A 77 6.81 4.28 5.91
C ALA A 77 6.15 3.93 7.24
N LEU A 78 4.82 3.93 7.26
CA LEU A 78 4.01 3.38 8.34
C LEU A 78 3.35 2.11 7.82
N HIS A 79 3.65 0.98 8.43
CA HIS A 79 3.01 -0.28 8.09
C HIS A 79 2.90 -1.16 9.34
N ARG A 80 2.13 -2.23 9.21
CA ARG A 80 1.99 -3.24 10.25
C ARG A 80 3.01 -4.35 10.02
N ASP A 81 3.60 -4.84 11.09
CA ASP A 81 4.52 -5.97 11.08
C ASP A 81 4.02 -6.98 12.12
N GLY A 82 3.34 -8.02 11.63
CA GLY A 82 2.51 -8.90 12.47
C GLY A 82 1.40 -8.12 13.19
N THR A 83 1.51 -8.01 14.51
CA THR A 83 0.56 -7.26 15.36
C THR A 83 1.05 -5.86 15.74
N ALA A 84 2.33 -5.56 15.49
CA ALA A 84 2.93 -4.27 15.83
C ALA A 84 2.75 -3.25 14.70
N SER A 85 2.64 -1.98 15.07
CA SER A 85 2.71 -0.87 14.10
C SER A 85 4.13 -0.34 14.08
N VAL A 86 4.74 -0.24 12.90
CA VAL A 86 6.13 0.16 12.73
C VAL A 86 6.21 1.42 11.88
N ILE A 87 7.01 2.38 12.35
CA ILE A 87 7.35 3.60 11.62
C ILE A 87 8.84 3.51 11.28
N LYS A 88 9.19 3.62 10.00
CA LYS A 88 10.58 3.57 9.52
C LYS A 88 10.84 4.77 8.60
N ILE A 89 12.03 5.33 8.69
CA ILE A 89 12.54 6.29 7.70
C ILE A 89 13.37 5.49 6.70
N LEU A 90 13.01 5.57 5.42
CA LEU A 90 13.65 4.83 4.34
C LEU A 90 14.22 5.80 3.31
N THR A 91 15.40 5.49 2.79
CA THR A 91 15.94 6.19 1.61
C THR A 91 15.40 5.50 0.34
N VAL A 92 14.82 6.30 -0.56
CA VAL A 92 14.33 5.81 -1.86
C VAL A 92 15.52 5.40 -2.71
N LYS A 93 15.50 4.17 -3.22
CA LYS A 93 16.50 3.61 -4.15
C LYS A 93 15.99 3.59 -5.57
#